data_AF-A0A178ZK54-F1
#
_entry.id   AF-A0A178ZK54-F1
#
_cell.length_a   1.000
_cell.length_b   1.000
_cell.length_c   1.000
_cell.angle_alpha   90.00
_cell.angle_beta   90.00
_cell.angle_gamma   90.00
#
_symmetry.space_group_name_H-M   'P 1'
#
loop_
_entity.id
_entity.type
_entity.pdbx_description
1 polymer ?
#
loop_
_entity_poly.entity_id
_entity_poly.type
_entity_poly.pdbx_seq_one_letter_code
_entity_poly.pdbx_strand_id
1 'polypeptide(L)'
;MPAGTAWYHHDQPSSAVTIREAYFDHRGARHGTRKLSKSSRMALALTAACCELGKGKVFVLQPDVSDLSSRRQRLVEARAAFLAVPSLFFVPSTWSADEQARWTTMRPLSQLEELTSRSGVVPLSQSVLPIDVELSSEPEACPTLNGLKTATATIIIAPTPYAGLTQDMRAACGPVDVESLEFRCSSGWGPFQRWRRNDGLIGVVEELASMYHSGRAALAFFGSLRGRLIQANMAAAQAGQAYLLWHATEEE
;
A
#
# COMPACT_ATOMS: atom_id res chain seq x y z
N MET A 1 -8.32 -3.15 19.35
CA MET A 1 -8.21 -1.67 19.34
C MET A 1 -9.60 -1.06 19.44
N PRO A 2 -9.77 0.03 20.22
CA PRO A 2 -11.04 0.73 20.34
C PRO A 2 -11.43 1.45 19.04
N ALA A 3 -12.72 1.78 18.89
CA ALA A 3 -13.20 2.68 17.84
C ALA A 3 -12.55 4.08 17.98
N GLY A 4 -12.45 4.84 16.89
CA GLY A 4 -11.85 6.18 16.91
C GLY A 4 -10.33 6.22 17.07
N THR A 5 -9.65 5.09 16.89
CA THR A 5 -8.19 5.04 16.97
C THR A 5 -7.57 5.68 15.72
N ALA A 6 -6.73 6.70 15.90
CA ALA A 6 -5.95 7.28 14.81
C ALA A 6 -4.89 6.28 14.28
N TRP A 7 -4.81 6.17 12.95
CA TRP A 7 -3.91 5.25 12.24
C TRP A 7 -2.51 5.79 12.01
N TYR A 8 -2.37 7.11 12.04
CA TYR A 8 -1.11 7.80 11.87
C TYR A 8 -1.02 8.97 12.84
N HIS A 9 0.20 9.39 13.13
CA HIS A 9 0.50 10.62 13.84
C HIS A 9 1.39 11.48 12.95
N HIS A 10 1.03 12.75 12.79
CA HIS A 10 1.82 13.73 12.05
C HIS A 10 2.37 14.77 13.03
N ASP A 11 3.69 14.78 13.17
CA ASP A 11 4.42 15.78 13.94
C ASP A 11 4.68 17.00 13.06
N GLN A 12 3.85 18.04 13.21
CA GLN A 12 3.88 19.23 12.36
C GLN A 12 5.25 19.93 12.32
N PRO A 13 5.96 20.15 13.44
CA PRO A 13 7.30 20.74 13.44
C PRO A 13 8.33 20.04 12.54
N SER A 14 8.34 18.71 12.51
CA SER A 14 9.32 17.92 11.75
C SER A 14 8.77 17.41 10.41
N SER A 15 7.46 17.57 10.18
CA SER A 15 6.69 16.88 9.15
C SER A 15 6.78 15.35 9.23
N ALA A 16 7.17 14.80 10.39
CA ALA A 16 7.34 13.36 10.55
C ALA A 16 5.99 12.65 10.64
N VAL A 17 5.85 11.54 9.92
CA VAL A 17 4.67 10.68 9.97
C VAL A 17 5.05 9.34 10.57
N THR A 18 4.36 8.97 11.65
CA THR A 18 4.45 7.63 12.23
C THR A 18 3.19 6.85 11.91
N ILE A 19 3.34 5.66 11.32
CA ILE A 19 2.24 4.73 11.07
C ILE A 19 2.10 3.79 12.25
N ARG A 20 0.90 3.77 12.85
CA ARG A 20 0.66 2.99 14.07
C ARG A 20 0.77 1.48 13.80
N GLU A 21 1.42 0.77 14.71
CA GLU A 21 1.39 -0.69 14.73
C GLU A 21 0.07 -1.20 15.31
N ALA A 22 -0.47 -2.26 14.71
CA ALA A 22 -1.78 -2.77 15.06
C ALA A 22 -1.82 -4.30 15.03
N TYR A 23 -2.51 -4.84 16.03
CA TYR A 23 -2.71 -6.27 16.22
C TYR A 23 -4.20 -6.57 16.28
N PHE A 24 -4.60 -7.70 15.71
CA PHE A 24 -5.97 -8.20 15.81
C PHE A 24 -6.00 -9.60 16.40
N ASP A 25 -7.08 -9.85 17.14
CA ASP A 25 -7.39 -11.15 17.70
C ASP A 25 -8.48 -11.78 16.81
N HIS A 26 -8.16 -12.93 16.21
CA HIS A 26 -9.09 -13.61 15.33
C HIS A 26 -9.96 -14.51 16.21
N ARG A 27 -11.20 -14.08 16.51
CA ARG A 27 -12.16 -14.90 17.27
C ARG A 27 -12.27 -16.28 16.63
N GLY A 28 -11.68 -17.30 17.27
CA GLY A 28 -11.68 -18.69 16.81
C GLY A 28 -10.30 -19.29 16.50
N ALA A 29 -9.24 -18.50 16.38
CA ALA A 29 -7.88 -19.04 16.30
C ALA A 29 -7.37 -19.32 17.71
N ARG A 30 -7.17 -20.59 18.05
CA ARG A 30 -6.59 -21.03 19.35
C ARG A 30 -5.18 -20.48 19.64
N HIS A 31 -4.57 -19.70 18.75
CA HIS A 31 -3.19 -19.22 18.89
C HIS A 31 -2.98 -17.80 18.31
N GLY A 32 -2.83 -16.82 19.21
CA GLY A 32 -2.01 -15.62 19.01
C GLY A 32 -2.69 -14.37 18.44
N THR A 33 -2.29 -13.21 18.97
CA THR A 33 -2.51 -11.90 18.33
C THR A 33 -1.70 -11.83 17.04
N ARG A 34 -2.33 -11.40 15.94
CA ARG A 34 -1.64 -11.22 14.65
C ARG A 34 -1.41 -9.75 14.36
N LYS A 35 -0.19 -9.41 13.94
CA LYS A 35 0.19 -8.08 13.46
C LYS A 35 -0.44 -7.82 12.07
N LEU A 36 -0.96 -6.62 11.83
CA LEU A 36 -1.41 -6.20 10.50
C LEU A 36 -0.21 -6.01 9.56
N SER A 37 -0.36 -6.43 8.30
CA SER A 37 0.65 -6.21 7.26
C SER A 37 0.93 -4.72 7.06
N LYS A 38 2.14 -4.38 6.56
CA LYS A 38 2.53 -3.00 6.22
C LYS A 38 1.51 -2.35 5.27
N SER A 39 1.11 -3.04 4.21
CA SER A 39 0.11 -2.56 3.25
C SER A 39 -1.25 -2.31 3.89
N SER A 40 -1.74 -3.22 4.75
CA SER A 40 -3.03 -3.02 5.44
C SER A 40 -3.02 -1.79 6.35
N ARG A 41 -1.93 -1.59 7.11
CA ARG A 41 -1.78 -0.41 7.97
C ARG A 41 -1.71 0.87 7.14
N MET A 42 -0.99 0.84 6.01
CA MET A 42 -0.89 2.00 5.13
C MET A 42 -2.21 2.33 4.43
N ALA A 43 -2.98 1.33 3.98
CA ALA A 43 -4.31 1.55 3.41
C ALA A 43 -5.25 2.23 4.41
N LEU A 44 -5.22 1.81 5.68
CA LEU A 44 -6.01 2.41 6.76
C LEU A 44 -5.55 3.84 7.07
N ALA A 45 -4.25 4.08 7.15
CA ALA A 45 -3.68 5.39 7.41
C ALA A 45 -3.97 6.41 6.27
N LEU A 46 -3.74 6.00 5.01
CA LEU A 46 -4.04 6.85 3.86
C LEU A 46 -5.55 7.07 3.70
N THR A 47 -6.38 6.06 3.95
CA THR A 47 -7.84 6.25 3.88
C THR A 47 -8.36 7.15 4.99
N ALA A 48 -7.75 7.13 6.19
CA ALA A 48 -8.06 8.12 7.22
C ALA A 48 -7.76 9.54 6.74
N ALA A 49 -6.59 9.78 6.14
CA ALA A 49 -6.26 11.06 5.52
C ALA A 49 -7.21 11.43 4.37
N CYS A 50 -7.62 10.46 3.54
CA CYS A 50 -8.64 10.66 2.51
C CYS A 50 -10.00 11.07 3.09
N CYS A 51 -10.41 10.45 4.19
CA CYS A 51 -11.65 10.74 4.90
C CYS A 51 -11.66 12.17 5.43
N GLU A 52 -10.54 12.62 6.02
CA GLU A 52 -10.35 14.00 6.49
C GLU A 52 -10.47 15.03 5.34
N LEU A 53 -9.96 14.68 4.16
CA LEU A 53 -10.08 15.51 2.95
C LEU A 53 -11.43 15.37 2.23
N GLY A 54 -12.27 14.42 2.63
CA GLY A 54 -13.50 14.05 1.94
C GLY A 54 -13.30 13.50 0.53
N LYS A 55 -12.08 13.05 0.16
CA LYS A 55 -11.74 12.60 -1.19
C LYS A 55 -10.83 11.37 -1.22
N GLY A 56 -11.17 10.42 -2.09
CA GLY A 56 -10.42 9.20 -2.38
C GLY A 56 -10.57 8.09 -1.34
N LYS A 57 -10.16 6.87 -1.68
CA LYS A 57 -10.00 5.74 -0.76
C LYS A 57 -8.79 4.92 -1.22
N VAL A 58 -8.02 4.34 -0.28
CA VAL A 58 -6.89 3.47 -0.60
C VAL A 58 -7.21 2.05 -0.18
N PHE A 59 -7.20 1.15 -1.16
CA PHE A 59 -7.58 -0.24 -0.98
C PHE A 59 -6.36 -1.15 -0.95
N VAL A 60 -6.50 -2.29 -0.29
CA VAL A 60 -5.54 -3.39 -0.35
C VAL A 60 -5.98 -4.36 -1.44
N LEU A 61 -5.08 -4.63 -2.39
CA LEU A 61 -5.32 -5.66 -3.39
C LEU A 61 -5.15 -7.04 -2.75
N GLN A 62 -6.24 -7.78 -2.63
CA GLN A 62 -6.23 -9.16 -2.14
C GLN A 62 -6.99 -10.06 -3.12
N PRO A 63 -6.49 -11.27 -3.44
CA PRO A 63 -7.23 -12.24 -4.23
C PRO A 63 -8.39 -12.79 -3.40
N ASP A 64 -9.47 -13.22 -4.04
CA ASP A 64 -10.52 -13.97 -3.35
C ASP A 64 -9.99 -15.39 -3.04
N VAL A 65 -10.41 -15.98 -1.92
CA VAL A 65 -10.13 -17.40 -1.61
C VAL A 65 -10.73 -18.31 -2.68
N SER A 66 -11.87 -17.92 -3.27
CA SER A 66 -12.48 -18.63 -4.40
C SER A 66 -11.59 -18.62 -5.65
N ASP A 67 -10.73 -17.61 -5.81
CA ASP A 67 -9.78 -17.50 -6.93
C ASP A 67 -8.48 -18.30 -6.69
N LEU A 68 -8.29 -18.89 -5.50
CA LEU A 68 -7.07 -19.60 -5.12
C LEU A 68 -7.29 -21.13 -5.09
N SER A 69 -6.53 -21.86 -5.92
CA SER A 69 -6.51 -23.33 -5.88
C SER A 69 -5.83 -23.87 -4.60
N SER A 70 -6.27 -25.03 -4.11
CA SER A 70 -6.04 -25.54 -2.74
C SER A 70 -4.63 -26.08 -2.41
N ARG A 71 -3.58 -25.80 -3.19
CA ARG A 71 -2.25 -26.44 -3.03
C ARG A 71 -1.21 -25.54 -2.37
N ARG A 72 -0.39 -26.11 -1.48
CA ARG A 72 0.63 -25.39 -0.69
C ARG A 72 2.05 -26.02 -0.74
N GLN A 73 3.13 -25.30 -1.11
CA GLN A 73 4.49 -25.23 -0.46
C GLN A 73 5.49 -24.21 -1.10
N ARG A 74 6.55 -23.66 -0.48
CA ARG A 74 7.26 -22.39 -0.88
C ARG A 74 8.33 -22.45 -2.03
N LEU A 75 8.64 -21.30 -2.71
CA LEU A 75 9.95 -20.92 -3.34
C LEU A 75 10.04 -19.43 -3.84
N VAL A 76 11.25 -18.97 -4.27
CA VAL A 76 11.70 -17.55 -4.48
C VAL A 76 11.15 -16.81 -5.71
N GLU A 77 10.90 -17.47 -6.85
CA GLU A 77 10.44 -16.80 -8.10
C GLU A 77 9.02 -16.24 -8.00
N ALA A 78 8.17 -16.93 -7.25
CA ALA A 78 6.83 -16.47 -6.90
C ALA A 78 6.90 -15.11 -6.19
N ARG A 79 7.84 -14.97 -5.25
CA ARG A 79 8.01 -13.75 -4.46
C ARG A 79 8.29 -12.56 -5.37
N ALA A 80 9.13 -12.74 -6.39
CA ALA A 80 9.37 -11.69 -7.38
C ALA A 80 8.10 -11.33 -8.16
N ALA A 81 7.31 -12.33 -8.59
CA ALA A 81 6.03 -12.09 -9.27
C ALA A 81 5.01 -11.36 -8.37
N PHE A 82 4.94 -11.69 -7.07
CA PHE A 82 4.10 -10.99 -6.11
C PHE A 82 4.58 -9.56 -5.83
N LEU A 83 5.88 -9.37 -5.65
CA LEU A 83 6.47 -8.05 -5.43
C LEU A 83 6.25 -7.12 -6.64
N ALA A 84 6.13 -7.69 -7.85
CA ALA A 84 5.76 -6.94 -9.03
C ALA A 84 4.29 -6.52 -9.08
N VAL A 85 3.42 -7.01 -8.20
CA VAL A 85 2.00 -6.65 -8.16
C VAL A 85 1.71 -5.61 -7.07
N PRO A 86 1.12 -4.46 -7.46
CA PRO A 86 0.40 -3.52 -6.64
C PRO A 86 -0.19 -4.03 -5.34
N SER A 87 0.43 -3.85 -4.17
CA SER A 87 -0.26 -4.23 -2.94
C SER A 87 -1.39 -3.26 -2.59
N LEU A 88 -1.29 -2.00 -3.03
CA LEU A 88 -2.27 -0.95 -2.81
C LEU A 88 -2.72 -0.30 -4.12
N PHE A 89 -3.90 0.31 -4.07
CA PHE A 89 -4.36 1.19 -5.14
C PHE A 89 -5.27 2.29 -4.58
N PHE A 90 -5.19 3.47 -5.18
CA PHE A 90 -6.06 4.62 -4.87
C PHE A 90 -7.22 4.68 -5.86
N VAL A 91 -8.40 4.91 -5.32
CA VAL A 91 -9.64 5.14 -6.09
C VAL A 91 -10.12 6.54 -5.75
N PRO A 92 -10.33 7.44 -6.73
CA PRO A 92 -10.99 8.70 -6.48
C PRO A 92 -12.45 8.46 -6.12
N SER A 93 -12.91 9.00 -5.01
CA SER A 93 -14.30 8.93 -4.58
C SER A 93 -14.61 10.12 -3.68
N THR A 94 -15.83 10.65 -3.73
CA THR A 94 -16.29 11.63 -2.76
C THR A 94 -16.83 10.92 -1.53
N TRP A 95 -16.53 11.42 -0.34
CA TRP A 95 -17.12 10.92 0.90
C TRP A 95 -18.36 11.72 1.28
N SER A 96 -19.47 11.06 1.58
CA SER A 96 -20.59 11.72 2.25
C SER A 96 -20.27 11.99 3.73
N ALA A 97 -20.98 12.95 4.35
CA ALA A 97 -20.84 13.22 5.78
C ALA A 97 -21.13 11.97 6.64
N ASP A 98 -22.14 11.19 6.25
CA ASP A 98 -22.50 9.94 6.93
C ASP A 98 -21.41 8.88 6.79
N GLU A 99 -20.79 8.75 5.61
CA GLU A 99 -19.67 7.84 5.42
C GLU A 99 -18.47 8.23 6.27
N GLN A 100 -18.14 9.53 6.36
CA GLN A 100 -17.04 10.00 7.20
C GLN A 100 -17.31 9.73 8.69
N ALA A 101 -18.51 10.07 9.17
CA ALA A 101 -18.92 9.80 10.56
C ALA A 101 -18.90 8.30 10.89
N ARG A 102 -19.39 7.46 9.95
CA ARG A 102 -19.32 6.00 10.08
C ARG A 102 -17.87 5.51 10.12
N TRP A 103 -17.02 5.98 9.22
CA TRP A 103 -15.61 5.58 9.16
C TRP A 103 -14.86 5.84 10.47
N THR A 104 -15.02 7.03 11.06
CA THR A 104 -14.32 7.40 12.30
C THR A 104 -14.76 6.58 13.52
N THR A 105 -15.99 6.06 13.52
CA THR A 105 -16.54 5.24 14.60
C THR A 105 -16.37 3.74 14.38
N MET A 106 -15.99 3.32 13.18
CA MET A 106 -15.75 1.91 12.87
C MET A 106 -14.54 1.35 13.63
N ARG A 107 -14.62 0.04 13.88
CA ARG A 107 -13.47 -0.70 14.40
C ARG A 107 -12.45 -0.93 13.30
N PRO A 108 -11.15 -0.95 13.62
CA PRO A 108 -10.07 -1.23 12.69
C PRO A 108 -10.25 -2.41 11.73
N LEU A 109 -10.75 -3.55 12.23
CA LEU A 109 -10.96 -4.72 11.38
C LEU A 109 -12.07 -4.48 10.36
N SER A 110 -13.16 -3.85 10.77
CA SER A 110 -14.27 -3.49 9.87
C SER A 110 -13.85 -2.45 8.84
N GLN A 111 -13.00 -1.48 9.24
CA GLN A 111 -12.40 -0.53 8.28
C GLN A 111 -11.58 -1.27 7.23
N LEU A 112 -10.75 -2.22 7.67
CA LEU A 112 -9.94 -3.01 6.74
C LEU A 112 -10.80 -3.86 5.82
N GLU A 113 -11.85 -4.51 6.34
CA GLU A 113 -12.81 -5.28 5.54
C GLU A 113 -13.42 -4.42 4.42
N GLU A 114 -13.81 -3.16 4.71
CA GLU A 114 -14.30 -2.22 3.68
C GLU A 114 -13.22 -1.87 2.64
N LEU A 115 -11.94 -1.85 3.03
CA LEU A 115 -10.81 -1.55 2.16
C LEU A 115 -10.20 -2.76 1.47
N THR A 116 -10.71 -3.97 1.72
CA THR A 116 -10.35 -5.12 0.91
C THR A 116 -11.26 -5.18 -0.31
N SER A 117 -10.66 -5.42 -1.48
CA SER A 117 -11.39 -5.55 -2.75
C SER A 117 -12.48 -6.63 -2.78
N ARG A 118 -12.56 -7.47 -1.74
CA ARG A 118 -13.54 -8.55 -1.60
C ARG A 118 -14.97 -8.06 -1.35
N SER A 119 -15.15 -6.83 -0.89
CA SER A 119 -16.47 -6.26 -0.62
C SER A 119 -17.27 -5.89 -1.87
N GLY A 120 -16.71 -6.07 -3.09
CA GLY A 120 -17.38 -5.72 -4.35
C GLY A 120 -17.53 -4.22 -4.58
N VAL A 121 -16.89 -3.39 -3.75
CA VAL A 121 -17.01 -1.93 -3.76
C VAL A 121 -16.39 -1.29 -4.99
N VAL A 122 -15.41 -1.95 -5.63
CA VAL A 122 -14.68 -1.40 -6.79
C VAL A 122 -15.06 -2.19 -8.06
N PRO A 123 -15.75 -1.57 -9.03
CA PRO A 123 -16.08 -2.22 -10.30
C PRO A 123 -14.81 -2.66 -11.06
N LEU A 124 -14.86 -3.80 -11.75
CA LEU A 124 -13.69 -4.30 -12.52
C LEU A 124 -13.24 -3.34 -13.63
N SER A 125 -14.17 -2.55 -14.17
CA SER A 125 -13.92 -1.51 -15.17
C SER A 125 -13.46 -0.16 -14.58
N GLN A 126 -13.44 -0.01 -13.26
CA GLN A 126 -12.98 1.22 -12.63
C GLN A 126 -11.47 1.39 -12.86
N SER A 127 -11.08 2.57 -13.34
CA SER A 127 -9.67 2.98 -13.37
C SER A 127 -9.20 3.31 -11.95
N VAL A 128 -8.01 2.84 -11.60
CA VAL A 128 -7.39 3.02 -10.29
C VAL A 128 -5.93 3.42 -10.47
N LEU A 129 -5.35 4.06 -9.45
CA LEU A 129 -3.93 4.38 -9.41
C LEU A 129 -3.21 3.32 -8.55
N PRO A 130 -2.41 2.41 -9.15
CA PRO A 130 -1.59 1.47 -8.39
C PRO A 130 -0.54 2.22 -7.55
N ILE A 131 -0.35 1.76 -6.30
CA ILE A 131 0.56 2.38 -5.33
C ILE A 131 1.49 1.33 -4.73
N ASP A 132 2.78 1.68 -4.72
CA ASP A 132 3.80 1.01 -3.93
C ASP A 132 4.18 1.85 -2.72
N VAL A 133 4.56 1.18 -1.63
CA VAL A 133 4.91 1.82 -0.36
C VAL A 133 6.23 1.28 0.13
N GLU A 134 7.15 2.17 0.48
CA GLU A 134 8.39 1.88 1.20
C GLU A 134 8.34 2.51 2.59
N LEU A 135 8.52 1.70 3.63
CA LEU A 135 8.58 2.17 5.01
C LEU A 135 10.03 2.07 5.47
N SER A 136 10.67 3.20 5.78
CA SER A 136 11.97 3.21 6.44
C SER A 136 11.78 3.50 7.93
N SER A 137 12.30 2.62 8.78
CA SER A 137 12.45 2.89 10.21
C SER A 137 13.63 3.81 10.51
N GLU A 138 14.58 3.94 9.57
CA GLU A 138 15.81 4.70 9.77
C GLU A 138 15.75 6.05 9.04
N PRO A 139 15.91 7.19 9.75
CA PRO A 139 15.85 8.52 9.16
C PRO A 139 17.06 8.84 8.26
N GLU A 140 18.20 8.17 8.45
CA GLU A 140 19.48 8.48 7.78
C GLU A 140 19.87 7.50 6.67
N ALA A 141 19.08 6.44 6.44
CA ALA A 141 19.37 5.50 5.37
C ALA A 141 19.29 6.17 3.99
N CYS A 142 20.23 5.83 3.09
CA CYS A 142 20.13 6.22 1.68
C CYS A 142 18.80 5.67 1.13
N PRO A 143 17.94 6.49 0.51
CA PRO A 143 16.65 5.99 0.09
C PRO A 143 16.85 4.93 -1.00
N THR A 144 16.20 3.80 -0.77
CA THR A 144 16.11 2.71 -1.73
C THR A 144 14.69 2.61 -2.26
N LEU A 145 14.58 2.37 -3.56
CA LEU A 145 13.33 1.95 -4.18
C LEU A 145 13.49 0.49 -4.57
N ASN A 146 12.56 -0.37 -4.17
CA ASN A 146 12.59 -1.75 -4.59
C ASN A 146 12.45 -1.84 -6.12
N GLY A 147 13.40 -2.50 -6.77
CA GLY A 147 13.46 -2.63 -8.22
C GLY A 147 12.40 -3.56 -8.81
N LEU A 148 11.85 -4.47 -8.00
CA LEU A 148 10.80 -5.41 -8.41
C LEU A 148 9.41 -4.80 -8.41
N LYS A 149 9.18 -3.76 -7.61
CA LYS A 149 7.91 -3.04 -7.51
C LYS A 149 7.56 -2.36 -8.83
N THR A 150 6.28 -2.33 -9.24
CA THR A 150 5.90 -1.81 -10.59
C THR A 150 4.71 -0.86 -10.57
N ALA A 151 4.31 -0.38 -9.40
CA ALA A 151 3.22 0.59 -9.30
C ALA A 151 3.52 1.87 -10.05
N THR A 152 2.44 2.55 -10.43
CA THR A 152 2.49 3.85 -11.10
C THR A 152 3.01 4.94 -10.17
N ALA A 153 2.60 4.91 -8.90
CA ALA A 153 3.06 5.84 -7.87
C ALA A 153 3.77 5.09 -6.74
N THR A 154 4.78 5.73 -6.14
CA THR A 154 5.46 5.23 -4.96
C THR A 154 5.34 6.24 -3.82
N ILE A 155 5.07 5.73 -2.62
CA ILE A 155 5.08 6.50 -1.37
C ILE A 155 6.24 5.99 -0.53
N ILE A 156 7.10 6.90 -0.08
CA ILE A 156 8.16 6.57 0.87
C ILE A 156 7.86 7.28 2.18
N ILE A 157 7.89 6.55 3.28
CA ILE A 157 7.74 7.11 4.63
C ILE A 157 9.08 7.00 5.35
N ALA A 158 9.78 8.13 5.51
CA ALA A 158 11.06 8.19 6.20
C ALA A 158 11.39 9.61 6.73
N PRO A 159 11.42 9.78 8.05
CA PRO A 159 10.26 10.22 8.84
C PRO A 159 9.24 11.11 8.10
N THR A 160 9.65 11.98 7.19
CA THR A 160 8.74 12.76 6.34
C THR A 160 8.26 11.94 5.14
N PRO A 161 6.99 12.06 4.72
CA PRO A 161 6.50 11.33 3.56
C PRO A 161 6.86 12.00 2.23
N TYR A 162 7.12 11.15 1.24
CA TYR A 162 7.35 11.51 -0.15
C TYR A 162 6.37 10.73 -1.03
N ALA A 163 5.77 11.39 -2.01
CA ALA A 163 4.89 10.74 -2.97
C ALA A 163 5.16 11.27 -4.39
N GLY A 164 5.37 10.36 -5.33
CA GLY A 164 5.66 10.70 -6.72
C GLY A 164 5.36 9.56 -7.68
N LEU A 165 5.41 9.86 -8.98
CA LEU A 165 5.38 8.82 -10.01
C LEU A 165 6.64 7.95 -9.87
N THR A 166 6.46 6.64 -9.82
CA THR A 166 7.55 5.67 -9.58
C THR A 166 8.66 5.82 -10.61
N GLN A 167 8.31 6.02 -11.89
CA GLN A 167 9.28 6.22 -12.96
C GLN A 167 10.13 7.48 -12.75
N ASP A 168 9.52 8.58 -12.29
CA ASP A 168 10.20 9.86 -12.09
C ASP A 168 11.12 9.78 -10.86
N MET A 169 10.71 9.05 -9.82
CA MET A 169 11.53 8.77 -8.64
C MET A 169 12.73 7.89 -8.98
N ARG A 170 12.54 6.84 -9.79
CA ARG A 170 13.63 5.98 -10.28
C ARG A 170 14.63 6.75 -11.12
N ALA A 171 14.17 7.64 -11.99
CA ALA A 171 15.05 8.49 -12.80
C ALA A 171 15.90 9.46 -11.96
N ALA A 172 15.49 9.75 -10.72
CA ALA A 172 16.26 10.55 -9.78
C ALA A 172 17.27 9.73 -8.95
N CYS A 173 17.21 8.39 -9.02
CA CYS A 173 18.17 7.49 -8.40
C CYS A 173 19.30 7.09 -9.37
N GLY A 174 20.34 6.45 -8.84
CA GLY A 174 21.35 5.77 -9.65
C GLY A 174 20.79 4.52 -10.36
N PRO A 175 21.62 3.83 -11.16
CA PRO A 175 21.23 2.57 -11.79
C PRO A 175 20.81 1.55 -10.72
N VAL A 176 19.98 0.58 -11.13
CA VAL A 176 19.58 -0.52 -10.25
C VAL A 176 20.81 -1.32 -9.84
N ASP A 177 20.97 -1.53 -8.54
CA ASP A 177 21.93 -2.47 -7.99
C ASP A 177 21.46 -3.88 -8.35
N VAL A 178 22.24 -4.60 -9.16
CA VAL A 178 21.85 -5.93 -9.66
C VAL A 178 21.89 -6.98 -8.54
N GLU A 179 22.68 -6.75 -7.49
CA GLU A 179 22.78 -7.68 -6.36
C GLU A 179 21.63 -7.49 -5.38
N SER A 180 21.33 -6.23 -5.00
CA SER A 180 20.23 -5.96 -4.06
C SER A 180 18.87 -5.77 -4.74
N LEU A 181 18.84 -5.61 -6.06
CA LEU A 181 17.65 -5.28 -6.86
C LEU A 181 16.97 -3.99 -6.40
N GLU A 182 17.76 -2.97 -6.05
CA GLU A 182 17.27 -1.68 -5.55
C GLU A 182 17.82 -0.51 -6.37
N PHE A 183 16.99 0.50 -6.58
CA PHE A 183 17.49 1.81 -7.01
C PHE A 183 17.95 2.58 -5.78
N ARG A 184 19.22 2.99 -5.77
CA ARG A 184 19.79 3.77 -4.66
C ARG A 184 19.95 5.22 -5.06
N CYS A 185 19.45 6.11 -4.23
CA CYS A 185 19.69 7.53 -4.38
C CYS A 185 21.04 7.92 -3.75
N SER A 186 21.61 9.05 -4.18
CA SER A 186 22.69 9.70 -3.44
C SER A 186 22.22 10.07 -2.02
N SER A 187 23.16 10.15 -1.07
CA SER A 187 22.86 10.48 0.32
C SER A 187 22.08 11.80 0.47
N GLY A 188 21.27 11.89 1.53
CA GLY A 188 20.64 13.15 1.96
C GLY A 188 19.27 13.49 1.36
N TRP A 189 18.57 12.55 0.70
CA TRP A 189 17.19 12.73 0.19
C TRP A 189 17.00 13.91 -0.79
N GLY A 190 18.08 14.56 -1.23
CA GLY A 190 18.06 15.77 -2.06
C GLY A 190 17.22 15.63 -3.32
N PRO A 191 17.43 14.57 -4.13
CA PRO A 191 16.64 14.35 -5.34
C PRO A 191 15.14 14.15 -5.08
N PHE A 192 14.76 13.79 -3.85
CA PHE A 192 13.37 13.53 -3.49
C PHE A 192 12.62 14.76 -2.94
N GLN A 193 13.31 15.87 -2.65
CA GLN A 193 12.72 17.06 -2.02
C GLN A 193 11.47 17.59 -2.73
N ARG A 194 11.41 17.53 -4.06
CA ARG A 194 10.25 18.00 -4.84
C ARG A 194 8.96 17.20 -4.62
N TRP A 195 9.07 15.96 -4.12
CA TRP A 195 7.94 15.07 -3.82
C TRP A 195 7.57 15.05 -2.34
N ARG A 196 8.34 15.77 -1.51
CA ARG A 196 8.09 15.89 -0.09
C ARG A 196 6.73 16.56 0.14
N ARG A 197 5.96 16.03 1.08
CA ARG A 197 4.70 16.64 1.51
C ARG A 197 4.80 17.06 2.97
N ASN A 198 4.74 18.37 3.20
CA ASN A 198 4.86 18.97 4.54
C ASN A 198 3.61 18.74 5.40
N ASP A 199 2.48 18.38 4.77
CA ASP A 199 1.21 18.10 5.46
C ASP A 199 1.02 16.60 5.76
N GLY A 200 2.12 15.86 5.92
CA GLY A 200 2.06 14.44 6.25
C GLY A 200 1.31 13.62 5.21
N LEU A 201 0.44 12.70 5.67
CA LEU A 201 -0.34 11.85 4.77
C LEU A 201 -1.45 12.61 4.03
N ILE A 202 -1.91 13.74 4.55
CA ILE A 202 -2.88 14.61 3.86
C ILE A 202 -2.27 15.06 2.55
N GLY A 203 -1.07 15.66 2.59
CA GLY A 203 -0.38 16.08 1.37
C GLY A 203 -0.03 14.91 0.43
N VAL A 204 0.21 13.70 0.95
CA VAL A 204 0.36 12.49 0.12
C VAL A 204 -0.93 12.18 -0.64
N VAL A 205 -2.08 12.20 0.02
CA VAL A 205 -3.38 11.93 -0.63
C VAL A 205 -3.69 12.97 -1.71
N GLU A 206 -3.40 14.24 -1.46
CA GLU A 206 -3.56 15.28 -2.47
C GLU A 206 -2.69 15.04 -3.69
N GLU A 207 -1.47 14.56 -3.48
CA GLU A 207 -0.56 14.24 -4.56
C GLU A 207 -0.99 13.00 -5.35
N LEU A 208 -1.51 11.97 -4.69
CA LEU A 208 -2.13 10.82 -5.36
C LEU A 208 -3.35 11.25 -6.20
N ALA A 209 -4.20 12.13 -5.65
CA ALA A 209 -5.33 12.69 -6.38
C ALA A 209 -4.86 13.52 -7.57
N SER A 210 -3.83 14.36 -7.40
CA SER A 210 -3.22 15.14 -8.49
C SER A 210 -2.70 14.23 -9.60
N MET A 211 -1.90 13.22 -9.25
CA MET A 211 -1.39 12.23 -10.20
C MET A 211 -2.52 11.55 -10.97
N TYR A 212 -3.58 11.12 -10.27
CA TYR A 212 -4.74 10.47 -10.88
C TYR A 212 -5.39 11.37 -11.95
N HIS A 213 -5.60 12.65 -11.66
CA HIS A 213 -6.29 13.57 -12.57
C HIS A 213 -5.40 14.21 -13.64
N SER A 214 -4.07 14.21 -13.44
CA SER A 214 -3.12 14.88 -14.35
C SER A 214 -3.01 14.26 -15.74
N GLY A 215 -3.49 13.03 -15.94
CA GLY A 215 -3.29 12.26 -17.16
C GLY A 215 -1.85 11.76 -17.38
N ARG A 216 -0.90 12.14 -16.52
CA ARG A 216 0.50 11.68 -16.58
C ARG A 216 0.69 10.29 -15.97
N ALA A 217 -0.19 9.89 -15.05
CA ALA A 217 -0.13 8.60 -14.39
C ALA A 217 -0.66 7.49 -15.30
N ALA A 218 0.10 6.41 -15.46
CA ALA A 218 -0.39 5.18 -16.08
C ALA A 218 -1.42 4.50 -15.16
N LEU A 219 -2.69 4.88 -15.29
CA LEU A 219 -3.78 4.25 -14.55
C LEU A 219 -3.97 2.79 -15.01
N ALA A 220 -4.48 1.95 -14.12
CA ALA A 220 -4.82 0.57 -14.43
C ALA A 220 -6.31 0.33 -14.20
N PHE A 221 -6.93 -0.55 -14.98
CA PHE A 221 -8.24 -1.08 -14.60
C PHE A 221 -8.09 -2.02 -13.41
N PHE A 222 -9.00 -1.90 -12.44
CA PHE A 222 -9.00 -2.76 -11.26
C PHE A 222 -9.06 -4.25 -11.62
N GLY A 223 -9.87 -4.63 -12.63
CA GLY A 223 -9.95 -6.00 -13.13
C GLY A 223 -8.61 -6.52 -13.66
N SER A 224 -7.82 -5.67 -14.32
CA SER A 224 -6.48 -6.03 -14.80
C SER A 224 -5.51 -6.26 -13.63
N LEU A 225 -5.52 -5.40 -12.60
CA LEU A 225 -4.69 -5.60 -11.40
C LEU A 225 -5.05 -6.90 -10.68
N ARG A 226 -6.33 -7.17 -10.49
CA ARG A 226 -6.83 -8.42 -9.90
C ARG A 226 -6.39 -9.62 -10.74
N GLY A 227 -6.51 -9.55 -12.07
CA GLY A 227 -6.05 -10.58 -12.99
C GLY A 227 -4.57 -10.90 -12.84
N ARG A 228 -3.70 -9.89 -12.76
CA ARG A 228 -2.25 -10.09 -12.52
C ARG A 228 -1.97 -10.76 -11.19
N LEU A 229 -2.69 -10.37 -10.13
CA LEU A 229 -2.54 -11.02 -8.82
C LEU A 229 -2.96 -12.49 -8.88
N ILE A 230 -4.07 -12.82 -9.55
CA ILE A 230 -4.51 -14.20 -9.76
C ILE A 230 -3.46 -14.98 -10.56
N GLN A 231 -2.94 -14.40 -11.66
CA GLN A 231 -1.89 -15.02 -12.46
C GLN A 231 -0.62 -15.28 -11.65
N ALA A 232 -0.18 -14.33 -10.82
CA ALA A 232 0.95 -14.54 -9.91
C ALA A 232 0.69 -15.69 -8.93
N ASN A 233 -0.53 -15.77 -8.37
CA ASN A 233 -0.92 -16.90 -7.50
C ASN A 233 -0.99 -18.24 -8.26
N MET A 234 -1.50 -18.25 -9.50
CA MET A 234 -1.61 -19.46 -10.31
C MET A 234 -0.24 -19.97 -10.78
N ALA A 235 0.61 -19.08 -11.28
CA ALA A 235 1.98 -19.40 -11.67
C ALA A 235 2.74 -19.96 -10.46
N ALA A 236 2.52 -19.37 -9.29
CA ALA A 236 3.03 -19.94 -8.05
C ALA A 236 2.48 -21.36 -7.83
N ALA A 237 1.17 -21.55 -7.78
CA ALA A 237 0.55 -22.85 -7.56
C ALA A 237 0.99 -23.95 -8.56
N GLN A 238 1.11 -23.62 -9.85
CA GLN A 238 1.53 -24.54 -10.92
C GLN A 238 2.98 -24.97 -10.79
N ALA A 239 3.87 -24.07 -10.35
CA ALA A 239 5.24 -24.40 -10.01
C ALA A 239 5.37 -25.19 -8.69
N GLY A 240 4.26 -25.69 -8.15
CA GLY A 240 4.20 -26.39 -6.86
C GLY A 240 4.21 -25.43 -5.66
N GLN A 241 3.94 -24.14 -5.87
CA GLN A 241 4.19 -23.08 -4.88
C GLN A 241 2.90 -22.70 -4.09
N ALA A 242 2.89 -22.71 -2.74
CA ALA A 242 1.82 -22.14 -1.93
C ALA A 242 1.99 -20.64 -1.94
N TYR A 243 0.96 -19.95 -2.39
CA TYR A 243 0.55 -18.74 -1.71
C TYR A 243 -0.92 -18.91 -1.35
N LEU A 244 -1.15 -19.28 -0.09
CA LEU A 244 -2.35 -18.80 0.58
C LEU A 244 -1.97 -17.44 1.13
N LEU A 245 -2.58 -16.39 0.59
CA LEU A 245 -2.64 -15.10 1.24
C LEU A 245 -3.46 -15.25 2.52
N TRP A 246 -2.83 -15.80 3.55
CA TRP A 246 -3.22 -15.61 4.92
C TRP A 246 -2.00 -15.04 5.63
N HIS A 247 -2.08 -13.76 5.97
CA HIS A 247 -1.09 -12.98 6.71
C HIS A 247 -0.43 -13.84 7.81
N ALA A 248 0.73 -14.39 7.49
CA ALA A 248 1.63 -15.10 8.39
C ALA A 248 2.95 -14.33 8.29
N THR A 249 3.09 -13.39 9.22
CA THR A 249 4.35 -12.90 9.78
C THR A 249 5.48 -12.70 8.77
N GLU A 250 5.62 -11.47 8.28
CA GLU A 250 6.96 -10.92 8.00
C GLU A 250 7.69 -10.86 9.36
N GLU A 251 8.35 -11.94 9.74
CA GLU A 251 9.55 -11.86 10.57
C GLU A 251 10.72 -11.54 9.63
N GLU A 252 11.50 -10.54 10.03
CA GLU A 252 12.84 -10.25 9.50
C GLU A 252 13.75 -11.48 9.58
#